data_AF-A0A328KEN6-F1
#
_entry.id   AF-A0A328KEN6-F1
#
_cell.length_a   1.000
_cell.length_b   1.000
_cell.length_c   1.000
_cell.angle_alpha   90.00
_cell.angle_beta   90.00
_cell.angle_gamma   90.00
#
_symmetry.space_group_name_H-M   'P 1'
#
loop_
_entity.id
_entity.type
_entity.pdbx_description
1 polymer ?
#
loop_
_entity_poly.entity_id
_entity_poly.type
_entity_poly.pdbx_seq_one_letter_code
_entity_poly.pdbx_strand_id
1 'polypeptide(L)'
;EYLNPPHKPTEESYGDFFLDYGGESVDQVEKRMTETLRNIMENLEGDNALIVSHGGAMYSFYLKWRNEQLERPKFNNCCILVYDFDKNNSSFELIKSIDVMNKYKEE
;
A
#
# COMPACT_ATOMS: atom_id res chain seq x y z
N GLU A 1 -13.33 12.22 4.66
CA GLU A 1 -12.63 13.05 3.66
C GLU A 1 -13.66 13.66 2.72
N TYR A 2 -13.93 14.96 2.83
CA TYR A 2 -14.83 15.68 1.91
C TYR A 2 -14.08 16.38 0.77
N LEU A 3 -12.75 16.45 0.88
CA LEU A 3 -11.89 17.21 -0.03
C LEU A 3 -11.21 16.35 -1.09
N ASN A 4 -11.35 15.03 -1.02
CA ASN A 4 -10.76 14.15 -2.02
C ASN A 4 -11.64 14.17 -3.29
N PRO A 5 -11.02 14.20 -4.48
CA PRO A 5 -11.77 14.14 -5.73
C PRO A 5 -12.55 12.83 -5.84
N PRO A 6 -13.68 12.83 -6.56
CA PRO A 6 -14.37 11.59 -6.85
C PRO A 6 -13.49 10.69 -7.74
N HIS A 7 -13.51 9.39 -7.47
CA HIS A 7 -12.87 8.42 -8.37
C HIS A 7 -13.61 8.37 -9.71
N LYS A 8 -12.86 8.22 -10.81
CA LYS A 8 -13.49 7.91 -12.10
C LYS A 8 -14.07 6.49 -12.05
N PRO A 9 -15.19 6.20 -12.74
CA PRO A 9 -15.86 4.90 -12.64
C PRO A 9 -14.99 3.68 -12.96
N THR A 10 -13.94 3.87 -13.77
CA THR A 10 -13.01 2.81 -14.21
C THR A 10 -11.70 2.80 -13.44
N GLU A 11 -11.52 3.69 -12.46
CA GLU A 11 -10.27 3.85 -11.72
C GLU A 11 -10.48 3.45 -10.26
N GLU A 12 -9.56 2.62 -9.76
CA GLU A 12 -9.53 2.26 -8.34
C GLU A 12 -8.80 3.31 -7.49
N SER A 13 -8.19 4.33 -8.12
CA SER A 13 -7.33 5.32 -7.48
C SER A 13 -7.65 6.74 -7.98
N TYR A 14 -6.85 7.74 -7.59
CA TYR A 14 -6.96 9.10 -8.12
C TYR A 14 -6.20 9.32 -9.44
N GLY A 15 -5.52 8.28 -9.95
CA GLY A 15 -4.76 8.33 -11.20
C GLY A 15 -3.82 9.55 -11.24
N ASP A 16 -4.02 10.35 -12.28
CA ASP A 16 -3.25 11.57 -12.56
C ASP A 16 -3.90 12.86 -12.03
N PHE A 17 -5.03 12.78 -11.32
CA PHE A 17 -5.83 13.96 -10.94
C PHE A 17 -5.02 15.07 -10.26
N PHE A 18 -4.07 14.70 -9.39
CA PHE A 18 -3.29 15.66 -8.62
C PHE A 18 -2.14 16.30 -9.41
N LEU A 19 -1.78 15.79 -10.59
CA LEU A 19 -0.73 16.38 -11.42
C LEU A 19 -1.05 17.83 -11.82
N ASP A 20 -2.32 18.11 -12.13
CA ASP A 20 -2.81 19.45 -12.52
C ASP A 20 -2.63 20.49 -11.40
N TYR A 21 -2.40 20.04 -10.17
CA TYR A 21 -2.24 20.88 -8.99
C TYR A 21 -0.80 20.81 -8.41
N GLY A 22 0.15 20.26 -9.17
CA GLY A 22 1.55 20.10 -8.74
C GLY A 22 1.79 18.97 -7.74
N GLY A 23 0.82 18.08 -7.57
CA GLY A 23 0.96 16.84 -6.78
C GLY A 23 1.58 15.70 -7.60
N GLU A 24 1.60 14.52 -6.99
CA GLU A 24 2.07 13.27 -7.62
C GLU A 24 0.89 12.47 -8.21
N SER A 25 1.11 11.77 -9.31
CA SER A 25 0.20 10.70 -9.74
C SER A 25 0.34 9.47 -8.85
N VAL A 26 -0.67 8.60 -8.88
CA VAL A 26 -0.64 7.34 -8.11
C VAL A 26 0.56 6.46 -8.50
N ASP A 27 0.93 6.43 -9.78
CA ASP A 27 2.08 5.68 -10.28
C ASP A 27 3.41 6.28 -9.80
N GLN A 28 3.51 7.61 -9.67
CA GLN A 28 4.69 8.26 -9.09
C GLN A 28 4.85 7.91 -7.61
N VAL A 29 3.76 7.94 -6.84
CA VAL A 29 3.77 7.55 -5.43
C VAL A 29 4.12 6.07 -5.29
N GLU A 30 3.49 5.19 -6.08
CA GLU A 30 3.79 3.75 -6.12
C GLU A 30 5.27 3.51 -6.39
N LYS A 31 5.83 4.13 -7.44
CA LYS A 31 7.23 3.95 -7.81
C LYS A 31 8.18 4.29 -6.67
N ARG A 32 8.05 5.48 -6.07
CA ARG A 32 8.94 5.88 -4.96
C ARG A 32 8.74 5.02 -3.72
N MET A 33 7.52 4.53 -3.46
CA MET A 33 7.24 3.60 -2.38
C MET A 33 7.94 2.27 -2.63
N THR A 34 7.79 1.68 -3.82
CA THR A 34 8.45 0.43 -4.20
C THR A 34 9.97 0.54 -4.14
N GLU A 35 10.56 1.62 -4.65
CA GLU A 35 12.02 1.85 -4.58
C GLU A 35 12.51 1.98 -3.14
N THR A 36 11.80 2.74 -2.30
CA THR A 36 12.15 2.91 -0.88
C THR A 36 12.07 1.59 -0.13
N LEU A 37 10.98 0.84 -0.31
CA LEU A 37 10.76 -0.43 0.37
C LEU A 37 11.74 -1.51 -0.09
N ARG A 38 12.09 -1.57 -1.37
CA ARG A 38 13.16 -2.46 -1.87
C ARG A 38 14.49 -2.17 -1.20
N ASN A 39 14.89 -0.90 -1.17
CA ASN A 39 16.15 -0.50 -0.55
C ASN A 39 16.19 -0.90 0.94
N ILE A 40 15.08 -0.71 1.67
CA ILE A 40 14.96 -1.16 3.06
C ILE A 40 15.14 -2.67 3.17
N MET A 41 14.43 -3.46 2.37
CA MET A 41 14.44 -4.93 2.48
C MET A 41 15.73 -5.57 1.98
N GLU A 42 16.38 -4.99 0.97
CA GLU A 42 17.67 -5.43 0.43
C GLU A 42 18.79 -5.24 1.46
N ASN A 43 18.73 -4.15 2.24
CA ASN A 43 19.72 -3.82 3.27
C ASN A 43 19.28 -4.19 4.69
N LEU A 44 18.18 -4.93 4.85
CA LEU A 44 17.64 -5.28 6.15
C LEU A 44 18.59 -6.23 6.91
N GLU A 45 18.99 -5.81 8.11
CA GLU A 45 19.63 -6.67 9.10
C GLU A 45 18.54 -7.36 9.94
N GLY A 46 18.36 -8.67 9.77
CA GLY A 46 17.33 -9.47 10.44
C GLY A 46 16.23 -9.94 9.50
N ASP A 47 15.16 -10.48 10.09
CA ASP A 47 14.12 -11.21 9.33
C ASP A 47 12.96 -10.32 8.87
N ASN A 48 12.57 -9.32 9.66
CA ASN A 48 11.35 -8.54 9.44
C ASN A 48 11.55 -7.04 9.72
N ALA A 49 10.86 -6.20 8.94
CA ALA A 49 10.78 -4.76 9.16
C ALA A 49 9.32 -4.33 9.43
N LEU A 50 9.11 -3.40 10.37
CA LEU A 50 7.83 -2.71 10.56
C LEU A 50 7.92 -1.31 9.97
N ILE A 51 7.02 -0.99 9.05
CA ILE A 51 7.04 0.26 8.27
C ILE A 51 5.70 0.97 8.46
N VAL A 52 5.76 2.25 8.85
CA VAL A 52 4.57 3.07 9.10
C VAL A 52 4.49 4.17 8.04
N SER A 53 3.34 4.30 7.41
CA SER A 53 3.09 5.27 6.34
C SER A 53 1.64 5.74 6.35
N HIS A 54 1.27 6.59 5.39
CA HIS A 54 -0.07 7.12 5.21
C HIS A 54 -0.92 6.25 4.29
N GLY A 55 -2.24 6.25 4.50
CA GLY A 55 -3.18 5.40 3.77
C GLY A 55 -3.06 5.49 2.24
N GLY A 56 -2.95 6.70 1.67
CA GLY A 56 -2.80 6.87 0.22
C GLY A 56 -1.52 6.25 -0.36
N ALA A 57 -0.40 6.39 0.36
CA ALA A 57 0.89 5.81 -0.06
C ALA A 57 0.92 4.29 0.10
N MET A 58 0.31 3.77 1.18
CA MET A 58 0.11 2.33 1.35
C MET A 58 -0.81 1.76 0.27
N TYR A 59 -1.86 2.50 -0.11
CA TYR A 59 -2.83 2.08 -1.10
C TYR A 59 -2.24 2.03 -2.52
N SER A 60 -1.41 3.02 -2.92
CA SER A 60 -0.73 2.97 -4.22
C SER A 60 0.23 1.78 -4.31
N PHE A 61 0.99 1.50 -3.25
CA PHE A 61 1.85 0.32 -3.16
C PHE A 61 1.04 -0.99 -3.20
N TYR A 62 -0.07 -1.06 -2.47
CA TYR A 62 -0.98 -2.20 -2.50
C TYR A 62 -1.52 -2.46 -3.91
N LEU A 63 -1.94 -1.43 -4.64
CA LEU A 63 -2.45 -1.61 -6.00
C LEU A 63 -1.45 -2.33 -6.91
N LYS A 64 -0.14 -2.09 -6.72
CA LYS A 64 0.93 -2.75 -7.47
C LYS A 64 1.17 -4.19 -7.03
N TRP A 65 1.25 -4.42 -5.73
CA TRP A 65 1.73 -5.67 -5.13
C TRP A 65 0.62 -6.49 -4.47
N ARG A 66 -0.64 -6.23 -4.80
CA ARG A 66 -1.79 -7.00 -4.30
C ARG A 66 -1.80 -8.40 -4.87
N ASN A 67 -2.33 -9.31 -4.06
CA ASN A 67 -2.76 -10.61 -4.52
C ASN A 67 -4.27 -10.55 -4.78
N GLU A 68 -4.68 -10.67 -6.06
CA GLU A 68 -6.09 -10.59 -6.47
C GLU A 68 -6.97 -11.72 -5.91
N GLN A 69 -6.37 -12.78 -5.37
CA GLN A 69 -7.09 -13.86 -4.70
C GLN A 69 -7.46 -13.51 -3.25
N LEU A 70 -6.85 -12.47 -2.67
CA LEU A 70 -7.16 -12.02 -1.31
C LEU A 70 -8.23 -10.92 -1.32
N GLU A 71 -9.05 -10.89 -0.27
CA GLU A 71 -10.00 -9.80 -0.09
C GLU A 71 -9.28 -8.46 0.04
N ARG A 72 -9.82 -7.43 -0.64
CA ARG A 72 -9.26 -6.08 -0.59
C ARG A 72 -9.34 -5.52 0.83
N PRO A 73 -8.21 -5.11 1.43
CA PRO A 73 -8.20 -4.56 2.77
C PRO A 73 -8.90 -3.21 2.87
N LYS A 74 -9.44 -2.93 4.06
CA LYS A 74 -9.92 -1.60 4.43
C LYS A 74 -8.76 -0.78 4.97
N PHE A 75 -8.41 0.30 4.28
CA PHE A 75 -7.34 1.22 4.66
C PHE A 75 -7.79 2.21 5.74
N ASN A 76 -8.23 1.69 6.88
CA ASN A 76 -8.49 2.48 8.07
C ASN A 76 -7.18 2.72 8.84
N ASN A 77 -7.22 3.63 9.82
CA ASN A 77 -6.11 3.82 10.74
C ASN A 77 -5.71 2.49 11.40
N CYS A 78 -4.41 2.27 11.54
CA CYS A 78 -3.82 1.04 12.08
C CYS A 78 -4.10 -0.24 11.28
N CYS A 79 -4.55 -0.16 10.02
CA CYS A 79 -4.53 -1.32 9.12
C CYS A 79 -3.08 -1.80 8.90
N ILE A 80 -2.84 -3.10 9.00
CA ILE A 80 -1.52 -3.70 8.76
C ILE A 80 -1.60 -4.59 7.52
N LEU A 81 -0.69 -4.39 6.59
CA LEU A 81 -0.49 -5.27 5.44
C LEU A 81 0.81 -6.05 5.65
N VAL A 82 0.75 -7.37 5.50
CA VAL A 82 1.90 -8.26 5.66
C VAL A 82 2.33 -8.75 4.28
N TYR A 83 3.58 -8.46 3.93
CA TYR A 83 4.19 -8.83 2.67
C TYR A 83 5.38 -9.74 2.90
N ASP A 84 5.53 -10.74 2.05
CA ASP A 84 6.80 -11.43 1.85
C ASP A 84 7.61 -10.70 0.77
N PHE A 85 8.93 -10.67 0.93
CA PHE A 85 9.85 -10.05 -0.02
C PHE A 85 10.84 -11.07 -0.55
N ASP A 86 10.88 -11.26 -1.87
CA ASP A 86 11.86 -12.11 -2.55
C ASP A 86 13.07 -11.28 -2.98
N LYS A 87 14.21 -11.51 -2.32
CA LYS A 87 15.48 -10.83 -2.63
C LYS A 87 16.04 -11.15 -4.02
N ASN A 88 15.64 -12.26 -4.65
CA ASN A 88 16.20 -12.65 -5.95
C ASN A 88 15.68 -11.80 -7.11
N ASN A 89 14.45 -11.30 -6.99
CA ASN A 89 13.78 -10.51 -8.03
C ASN A 89 13.24 -9.16 -7.49
N SER A 90 13.57 -8.83 -6.25
CA SER A 90 13.11 -7.64 -5.52
C SER A 90 11.60 -7.43 -5.65
N SER A 91 10.83 -8.50 -5.47
CA SER A 91 9.36 -8.47 -5.57
C SER A 91 8.70 -8.64 -4.21
N PHE A 92 7.50 -8.07 -4.08
CA PHE A 92 6.66 -8.20 -2.90
C PHE A 92 5.44 -9.05 -3.22
N GLU A 93 5.04 -9.90 -2.28
CA GLU A 93 3.78 -10.63 -2.35
C GLU A 93 2.95 -10.33 -1.11
N LEU A 94 1.72 -9.83 -1.30
CA LEU A 94 0.80 -9.63 -0.20
C LEU A 94 0.33 -11.00 0.33
N ILE A 95 0.62 -11.28 1.59
CA ILE A 95 0.24 -12.53 2.26
C ILE A 95 -1.09 -12.39 2.98
N LYS A 96 -1.28 -11.28 3.70
CA LYS A 96 -2.52 -10.99 4.44
C LYS A 96 -2.65 -9.53 4.82
N SER A 97 -3.86 -9.14 5.18
CA SER A 97 -4.13 -7.90 5.88
C SER A 97 -4.69 -8.18 7.27
N ILE A 98 -4.46 -7.27 8.21
CA ILE A 98 -4.96 -7.35 9.58
C ILE A 98 -5.72 -6.06 9.87
N ASP A 99 -7.00 -6.21 10.18
CA ASP A 99 -7.83 -5.15 10.75
C ASP A 99 -7.86 -5.30 12.28
N VAL A 100 -7.09 -4.44 12.95
CA VAL A 100 -6.91 -4.48 14.41
C VAL A 100 -8.22 -4.14 15.14
N MET A 101 -9.15 -3.42 14.50
CA MET A 101 -10.41 -3.00 15.12
C MET A 101 -11.51 -4.07 15.06
N ASN A 102 -11.47 -4.98 14.08
CA ASN A 102 -12.43 -6.10 14.02
C ASN A 102 -12.01 -7.28 14.88
N LYS A 103 -10.74 -7.40 15.24
CA LYS A 103 -10.24 -8.49 16.09
C LYS A 103 -10.82 -8.47 17.52
N TYR A 104 -11.37 -7.34 17.96
CA TYR A 104 -12.00 -7.17 19.28
C TYR A 104 -13.54 -7.18 19.24
N LYS A 105 -14.15 -7.54 18.10
CA LYS A 105 -15.62 -7.64 17.96
C LYS A 105 -16.15 -9.08 18.07
N GLU A 106 -15.27 -10.06 18.22
CA GLU A 106 -15.62 -11.47 18.39
C GLU A 106 -15.51 -11.96 19.85
N GLU A 107 -15.34 -11.04 20.80
CA GLU A 107 -15.53 -11.25 22.25
C GLU A 107 -16.79 -10.55 22.74
#